data_AF-A0A7Z7JI81-F1
#
_entry.id   AF-A0A7Z7JI81-F1
#
_cell.length_a   1.000
_cell.length_b   1.000
_cell.length_c   1.000
_cell.angle_alpha   90.00
_cell.angle_beta   90.00
_cell.angle_gamma   90.00
#
_symmetry.space_group_name_H-M   'P 1'
#
loop_
_entity.id
_entity.type
_entity.pdbx_description
1 polymer ?
#
loop_
_entity_poly.entity_id
_entity_poly.type
_entity_poly.pdbx_seq_one_letter_code
_entity_poly.pdbx_strand_id
1 'polypeptide(L)'
;MSLETLHTKAARSLARLRQVPVRCAAWIFRVDLELALEMHAWLNQGTPGPMPEHFMRGNAAPCFALTSIAARKPVVFWGALVAIPALPVLLLLRWV
;
A
#
# COMPACT_ATOMS: atom_id res chain seq x y z
N MET A 1 -11.49 31.52 3.90
CA MET A 1 -10.93 30.21 3.49
C MET A 1 -11.96 29.53 2.60
N SER A 2 -11.68 29.34 1.30
CA SER A 2 -12.68 28.89 0.33
C SER A 2 -12.81 27.36 0.31
N LEU A 3 -14.04 26.83 0.18
CA LEU A 3 -14.36 25.40 0.12
C LEU A 3 -13.58 24.64 -0.95
N GLU A 4 -13.34 25.28 -2.10
CA GLU A 4 -12.53 24.73 -3.19
C GLU A 4 -11.14 24.31 -2.72
N THR A 5 -10.50 25.14 -1.88
CA THR A 5 -9.15 24.86 -1.36
C THR A 5 -9.12 23.70 -0.36
N LEU A 6 -10.23 23.41 0.32
CA LEU A 6 -10.37 22.25 1.20
C LEU A 6 -10.47 20.96 0.40
N HIS A 7 -11.27 20.93 -0.67
CA HIS A 7 -11.38 19.76 -1.55
C HIS A 7 -10.05 19.42 -2.22
N THR A 8 -9.31 20.42 -2.70
CA THR A 8 -7.99 20.17 -3.32
C THR A 8 -6.95 19.66 -2.32
N LYS A 9 -7.02 20.10 -1.05
CA LYS A 9 -6.13 19.62 0.02
C LYS A 9 -6.49 18.20 0.44
N ALA A 10 -7.79 17.90 0.56
CA ALA A 10 -8.28 16.57 0.88
C ALA A 10 -7.93 15.54 -0.23
N ALA A 11 -8.05 15.92 -1.50
CA ALA A 11 -7.64 15.06 -2.61
C ALA A 11 -6.12 14.78 -2.58
N ARG A 12 -5.30 15.81 -2.32
CA ARG A 12 -3.83 15.66 -2.21
C ARG A 12 -3.40 14.86 -0.98
N SER A 13 -4.06 15.03 0.16
CA SER A 13 -3.76 14.25 1.36
C SER A 13 -4.12 12.77 1.16
N LEU A 14 -5.25 12.51 0.52
CA LEU A 14 -5.72 11.15 0.21
C LEU A 14 -4.79 10.47 -0.82
N ALA A 15 -4.29 11.22 -1.80
CA ALA A 15 -3.27 10.73 -2.74
C ALA A 15 -1.95 10.37 -2.03
N ARG A 16 -1.47 11.21 -1.08
CA ARG A 16 -0.30 10.86 -0.26
C ARG A 16 -0.55 9.64 0.62
N LEU A 17 -1.72 9.55 1.22
CA LEU A 17 -2.07 8.41 2.09
C LEU A 17 -2.07 7.09 1.31
N ARG A 18 -2.45 7.11 0.02
CA ARG A 18 -2.38 5.95 -0.88
C ARG A 18 -0.96 5.50 -1.20
N GLN A 19 0.05 6.36 -1.07
CA GLN A 19 1.46 6.00 -1.28
C GLN A 19 2.14 5.39 -0.05
N VAL A 20 1.58 5.59 1.15
CA VAL A 20 2.09 5.01 2.40
C VAL A 20 2.15 3.47 2.37
N PRO A 21 1.09 2.73 1.97
CA PRO A 21 1.15 1.28 1.94
C PRO A 21 2.18 0.73 0.94
N VAL A 22 2.45 1.45 -0.16
CA VAL A 22 3.47 1.09 -1.15
C VAL A 22 4.86 1.11 -0.52
N ARG A 23 5.17 2.17 0.23
CA ARG A 23 6.43 2.30 0.97
C ARG A 23 6.59 1.21 2.01
N CYS A 24 5.52 0.91 2.76
CA CYS A 24 5.54 -0.20 3.72
C CYS A 24 5.75 -1.55 3.03
N ALA A 25 5.08 -1.82 1.91
CA ALA A 25 5.24 -3.06 1.17
C ALA A 25 6.67 -3.22 0.63
N ALA A 26 7.25 -2.16 0.05
CA ALA A 26 8.64 -2.14 -0.42
C ALA A 26 9.61 -2.47 0.73
N TRP A 27 9.40 -1.86 1.90
CA TRP A 27 10.21 -2.11 3.09
C TRP A 27 10.07 -3.54 3.62
N ILE A 28 8.84 -4.07 3.74
CA ILE A 28 8.56 -5.43 4.22
C ILE A 28 9.19 -6.48 3.30
N PHE A 29 9.06 -6.33 1.98
CA PHE A 29 9.56 -7.30 1.01
C PHE A 29 10.99 -7.05 0.53
N ARG A 30 11.66 -6.01 1.07
CA ARG A 30 13.01 -5.57 0.65
C ARG A 30 13.10 -5.36 -0.86
N VAL A 31 12.07 -4.76 -1.44
CA VAL A 31 12.00 -4.40 -2.86
C VAL A 31 12.44 -2.94 -3.01
N ASP A 32 13.08 -2.61 -4.14
CA ASP A 32 13.47 -1.24 -4.44
C ASP A 32 12.25 -0.31 -4.41
N LEU A 33 12.41 0.88 -3.82
CA LEU A 33 11.32 1.84 -3.67
C LEU A 33 10.87 2.38 -5.04
N GLU A 34 11.80 2.57 -5.98
CA GLU A 34 11.48 3.00 -7.35
C GLU A 34 10.57 1.98 -8.02
N LEU A 35 10.92 0.70 -7.90
CA LEU A 35 10.13 -0.40 -8.44
C LEU A 35 8.73 -0.46 -7.82
N ALA A 36 8.60 -0.26 -6.51
CA ALA A 36 7.31 -0.24 -5.83
C ALA A 36 6.44 0.98 -6.26
N LEU A 37 7.06 2.14 -6.48
CA LEU A 37 6.35 3.32 -7.00
C LEU A 37 5.90 3.11 -8.45
N GLU A 38 6.71 2.46 -9.28
CA GLU A 38 6.35 2.07 -10.65
C GLU A 38 5.15 1.13 -10.66
N MET A 39 5.14 0.11 -9.80
CA MET A 39 3.99 -0.78 -9.61
C MET A 39 2.73 -0.02 -9.22
N HIS A 40 2.84 0.95 -8.31
CA HIS A 40 1.72 1.77 -7.88
C HIS A 40 1.20 2.69 -9.00
N ALA A 41 2.10 3.26 -9.80
CA ALA A 41 1.73 4.05 -10.98
C ALA A 41 1.00 3.19 -12.01
N TRP A 42 1.53 1.99 -12.27
CA TRP A 42 0.92 1.00 -13.17
C TRP A 42 -0.47 0.56 -12.67
N LEU A 43 -0.68 0.41 -11.36
CA LEU A 43 -1.98 0.06 -10.80
C LEU A 43 -3.02 1.18 -10.88
N ASN A 44 -2.58 2.45 -10.97
CA ASN A 44 -3.46 3.61 -11.08
C ASN A 44 -3.67 4.09 -12.53
N GLN A 45 -2.97 3.50 -13.50
CA GLN A 45 -3.18 3.84 -14.91
C GLN A 45 -4.60 3.39 -15.33
N GLY A 46 -5.35 4.28 -15.97
CA GLY A 46 -6.76 4.05 -16.31
C GLY A 46 -6.99 2.94 -17.34
N THR A 47 -5.94 2.46 -18.00
CA THR A 47 -6.01 1.43 -19.03
C THR A 47 -5.06 0.28 -18.68
N PRO A 48 -5.56 -0.91 -18.32
CA PRO A 48 -4.69 -2.03 -18.00
C PRO A 48 -3.95 -2.50 -19.27
N GLY A 49 -2.65 -2.25 -19.32
CA GLY A 49 -1.75 -2.83 -20.32
C GLY A 49 -1.26 -4.23 -19.90
N PRO A 50 -0.40 -4.87 -20.70
CA PRO A 50 0.29 -6.09 -20.28
C PRO A 50 1.15 -5.81 -19.04
N MET A 51 1.09 -6.71 -18.07
CA MET A 51 1.85 -6.59 -16.82
C MET A 51 3.36 -6.78 -17.11
N PRO A 52 4.22 -5.84 -16.69
CA PRO A 52 5.67 -5.97 -16.89
C PRO A 52 6.24 -7.19 -16.17
N GLU A 53 7.06 -7.98 -16.86
CA GLU A 53 7.59 -9.25 -16.31
C GLU A 53 8.49 -9.07 -15.09
N HIS A 54 9.13 -7.91 -14.95
CA HIS A 54 9.97 -7.61 -13.80
C HIS A 54 9.17 -7.44 -12.50
N PHE A 55 7.85 -7.19 -12.58
CA PHE A 55 6.96 -7.24 -11.43
C PHE A 55 6.66 -8.66 -10.96
N MET A 56 6.85 -9.67 -11.83
CA MET A 56 6.56 -11.08 -11.52
C MET A 56 7.78 -11.86 -11.01
N ARG A 57 8.94 -11.22 -10.87
CA ARG A 57 10.20 -11.90 -10.47
C ARG A 57 10.50 -11.74 -8.98
N GLY A 58 10.76 -12.86 -8.31
CA GLY A 58 11.26 -12.89 -6.93
C GLY A 58 10.34 -12.17 -5.94
N ASN A 59 10.93 -11.35 -5.06
CA ASN A 59 10.19 -10.59 -4.04
C ASN A 59 9.31 -9.47 -4.62
N ALA A 60 9.45 -9.14 -5.91
CA ALA A 60 8.61 -8.15 -6.59
C ALA A 60 7.16 -8.65 -6.74
N ALA A 61 6.94 -9.95 -6.95
CA ALA A 61 5.62 -10.54 -7.12
C ALA A 61 4.71 -10.39 -5.88
N PRO A 62 5.14 -10.79 -4.66
CA PRO A 62 4.32 -10.58 -3.47
C PRO A 62 4.18 -9.09 -3.12
N CYS A 63 5.19 -8.25 -3.41
CA CYS A 63 5.08 -6.81 -3.25
C CYS A 63 4.00 -6.21 -4.16
N PHE A 64 3.96 -6.62 -5.43
CA PHE A 64 2.93 -6.19 -6.39
C PHE A 64 1.54 -6.63 -5.95
N ALA A 65 1.38 -7.88 -5.51
CA ALA A 65 0.11 -8.40 -5.01
C ALA A 65 -0.40 -7.57 -3.82
N LEU A 66 0.47 -7.31 -2.82
CA LEU A 66 0.10 -6.51 -1.66
C LEU A 66 -0.22 -5.06 -2.04
N THR A 67 0.54 -4.49 -2.98
CA THR A 67 0.32 -3.14 -3.49
C THR A 67 -1.02 -3.03 -4.23
N SER A 68 -1.41 -4.06 -4.98
CA SER A 68 -2.71 -4.13 -5.67
C SER A 68 -3.88 -4.17 -4.68
N ILE A 69 -3.75 -4.91 -3.58
CA ILE A 69 -4.74 -4.98 -2.51
C ILE A 69 -4.84 -3.62 -1.82
N ALA A 70 -3.70 -3.00 -1.50
CA ALA A 70 -3.66 -1.69 -0.88
C ALA A 70 -4.27 -0.59 -1.77
N ALA A 71 -4.06 -0.66 -3.08
CA ALA A 71 -4.65 0.29 -4.04
C ALA A 71 -6.18 0.17 -4.10
N ARG A 72 -6.72 -1.04 -4.08
CA ARG A 72 -8.18 -1.28 -4.16
C ARG A 72 -8.90 -1.15 -2.83
N LYS A 73 -8.28 -1.62 -1.73
CA LYS A 73 -8.88 -1.75 -0.40
C LYS A 73 -7.87 -1.36 0.70
N PRO A 74 -7.57 -0.06 0.86
CA PRO A 74 -6.58 0.42 1.83
C PRO A 74 -6.95 0.06 3.28
N VAL A 75 -8.25 0.02 3.61
CA VAL A 75 -8.74 -0.35 4.95
C VAL A 75 -8.34 -1.79 5.31
N VAL A 76 -8.41 -2.71 4.33
CA VAL A 76 -8.06 -4.12 4.55
C VAL A 76 -6.57 -4.27 4.78
N PHE A 77 -5.74 -3.52 4.05
CA PHE A 77 -4.28 -3.49 4.25
C PHE A 77 -3.92 -3.03 5.67
N TRP A 78 -4.46 -1.89 6.12
CA TRP A 78 -4.17 -1.37 7.46
C TRP A 78 -4.72 -2.28 8.56
N GLY A 79 -5.91 -2.86 8.37
CA GLY A 79 -6.47 -3.82 9.30
C GLY A 79 -5.59 -5.06 9.48
N ALA A 80 -5.10 -5.63 8.37
CA ALA A 80 -4.16 -6.75 8.41
C ALA A 80 -2.82 -6.36 9.07
N LEU A 81 -2.30 -5.17 8.77
CA LEU A 81 -1.05 -4.68 9.35
C LEU A 81 -1.13 -4.51 10.87
N VAL A 82 -2.27 -4.04 11.39
CA VAL A 82 -2.51 -3.90 12.84
C VAL A 82 -2.82 -5.24 13.50
N ALA A 83 -3.46 -6.17 12.79
CA ALA A 83 -3.79 -7.50 13.33
C ALA A 83 -2.53 -8.31 13.70
N ILE A 84 -1.45 -8.19 12.91
CA ILE A 84 -0.19 -8.92 13.13
C ILE A 84 0.41 -8.64 14.52
N PRO A 85 0.60 -7.38 14.96
CA PRO A 85 1.04 -7.08 16.33
C PRO A 85 -0.09 -7.14 17.37
N ALA A 86 -1.36 -6.96 16.99
CA ALA A 86 -2.46 -7.02 17.96
C ALA A 86 -2.63 -8.43 18.55
N LEU A 87 -2.47 -9.49 17.74
CA LEU A 87 -2.54 -10.87 18.21
C LEU A 87 -1.53 -11.20 19.33
N PRO A 88 -0.21 -10.95 19.18
CA PRO A 88 0.76 -11.20 20.25
C PRO A 88 0.53 -10.27 21.46
N VAL A 89 0.09 -9.02 21.26
CA VAL A 89 -0.24 -8.12 22.38
C VAL A 89 -1.43 -8.65 23.18
N LEU A 90 -2.49 -9.11 22.51
CA LEU A 90 -3.66 -9.71 23.17
C LEU A 90 -3.29 -11.01 23.91
N LEU A 91 -2.42 -11.83 23.31
CA LEU A 91 -1.87 -13.02 23.95
C LEU A 91 -1.06 -12.67 25.21
N LEU A 92 -0.21 -11.65 25.13
CA LEU A 92 0.60 -11.17 26.25
C LEU A 92 -0.27 -10.63 27.39
N LEU A 93 -1.26 -9.79 27.06
CA LEU A 93 -2.23 -9.24 28.01
C LEU A 93 -3.08 -10.33 28.67
N ARG A 94 -3.37 -11.44 27.98
CA ARG A 94 -4.10 -12.57 28.57
C ARG A 94 -3.24 -13.37 29.56
N TRP A 95 -1.92 -13.27 29.46
CA TRP A 95 -0.98 -13.98 30.34
C TRP A 95 -0.58 -13.18 31.59
N VAL A 96 -0.84 -11.86 31.59
CA VAL A 96 -0.66 -10.95 32.73
C VAL A 96 -1.93 -10.93 33.58
#